data_AF-A0AAU6IQ41-F1
#
_entry.id   AF-A0AAU6IQ41-F1
#
_cell.length_a   1.000
_cell.length_b   1.000
_cell.length_c   1.000
_cell.angle_alpha   90.00
_cell.angle_beta   90.00
_cell.angle_gamma   90.00
#
_symmetry.space_group_name_H-M   'P 1'
#
loop_
_entity.id
_entity.type
_entity.pdbx_description
1 polymer ?
#
loop_
_entity_poly.entity_id
_entity_poly.type
_entity_poly.pdbx_seq_one_letter_code
_entity_poly.pdbx_strand_id
1 'polypeptide(L)'
;MSGKGNMSKRYTAEFKRDAIALVRSSPHRNITEIARELGVSPEGLRGWVKQAKIDQGEGPAGALTSDERDELRRLRRELAEVKKANEILVKAAAFFAKEIVK
;
A
#
# COMPACT_ATOMS: atom_id res chain seq x y z
N MET A 1 5.77 16.75 -18.12
CA MET A 1 5.86 16.23 -16.74
C MET A 1 4.46 15.85 -16.27
N SER A 2 4.05 14.60 -16.41
CA SER A 2 2.68 14.18 -16.02
C SER A 2 2.71 13.64 -14.59
N GLY A 3 2.19 14.44 -13.65
CA GLY A 3 2.06 14.04 -12.26
C GLY A 3 1.15 12.81 -12.17
N LYS A 4 1.69 11.68 -11.72
CA LYS A 4 0.89 10.49 -11.39
C LYS A 4 0.01 10.83 -10.18
N GLY A 5 -1.14 11.43 -10.46
CA GLY A 5 -2.23 11.55 -9.51
C GLY A 5 -2.53 10.18 -8.93
N ASN A 6 -2.73 10.12 -7.61
CA ASN A 6 -2.93 8.90 -6.85
C ASN A 6 -4.17 8.12 -7.35
N MET A 7 -3.98 7.28 -8.37
CA MET A 7 -5.00 6.43 -9.00
C MET A 7 -5.66 5.45 -8.01
N SER A 8 -5.05 5.25 -6.82
CA SER A 8 -5.65 4.47 -5.73
C SER A 8 -6.94 5.08 -5.20
N LYS A 9 -7.10 6.42 -5.30
CA LYS A 9 -8.30 7.16 -4.85
C LYS A 9 -9.48 7.15 -5.83
N ARG A 10 -9.32 6.61 -7.04
CA ARG A 10 -10.34 6.74 -8.10
C ARG A 10 -11.47 5.72 -8.02
N TYR A 11 -11.27 4.61 -7.31
CA TYR A 11 -12.25 3.52 -7.19
C TYR A 11 -12.46 3.13 -5.73
N THR A 12 -13.73 3.00 -5.33
CA THR A 12 -14.10 2.59 -3.97
C THR A 12 -13.67 1.15 -3.69
N ALA A 13 -13.53 0.80 -2.40
CA ALA A 13 -13.20 -0.57 -2.01
C ALA A 13 -14.28 -1.56 -2.48
N GLU A 14 -15.55 -1.17 -2.35
CA GLU A 14 -16.69 -1.95 -2.84
C GLU A 14 -16.62 -2.21 -4.33
N PHE A 15 -16.42 -1.17 -5.14
CA PHE A 15 -16.26 -1.33 -6.60
C PHE A 15 -15.12 -2.29 -6.96
N LYS A 16 -13.98 -2.20 -6.27
CA LYS A 16 -12.86 -3.13 -6.49
C LYS A 16 -13.25 -4.56 -6.14
N ARG A 17 -13.94 -4.79 -5.02
CA ARG A 17 -14.43 -6.13 -4.63
C ARG A 17 -15.36 -6.70 -5.70
N ASP A 18 -16.33 -5.91 -6.15
CA ASP A 18 -17.31 -6.35 -7.15
C ASP A 18 -16.65 -6.64 -8.49
N ALA A 19 -15.70 -5.79 -8.91
CA ALA A 19 -14.90 -6.03 -10.12
C ALA A 19 -14.08 -7.33 -10.02
N ILE A 20 -13.46 -7.60 -8.86
CA ILE A 20 -12.74 -8.86 -8.62
C ILE A 20 -13.70 -10.05 -8.65
N ALA A 21 -14.87 -9.93 -8.01
CA ALA A 21 -15.89 -10.97 -7.98
C ALA A 21 -16.42 -11.28 -9.40
N LEU A 22 -16.65 -10.25 -10.21
CA LEU A 22 -17.06 -10.40 -11.60
C LEU A 22 -16.02 -11.19 -12.41
N VAL A 23 -14.73 -10.84 -12.29
CA VAL A 23 -13.65 -11.59 -12.98
C VAL A 23 -13.61 -13.05 -12.52
N ARG A 24 -13.75 -13.31 -11.22
CA ARG A 24 -13.72 -14.68 -10.67
C ARG A 24 -14.93 -15.51 -11.09
N SER A 25 -16.10 -14.90 -11.21
CA SER A 25 -17.34 -15.57 -11.64
C SER A 25 -17.43 -15.79 -13.15
N SER A 26 -16.53 -15.17 -13.95
CA SER A 26 -16.56 -15.18 -15.42
C SER A 26 -15.33 -15.88 -16.03
N PRO A 27 -15.16 -17.21 -15.86
CA PRO A 27 -13.93 -17.92 -16.26
C PRO A 27 -13.65 -17.91 -17.76
N HIS A 28 -14.67 -17.73 -18.61
CA HIS A 28 -14.55 -17.71 -20.06
C HIS A 28 -14.33 -16.31 -20.64
N ARG A 29 -14.37 -15.26 -19.81
CA ARG A 29 -14.24 -13.87 -20.27
C ARG A 29 -12.82 -13.37 -20.11
N ASN A 30 -12.35 -12.59 -21.09
CA ASN A 30 -11.05 -11.96 -21.00
C ASN A 30 -11.09 -10.79 -20.01
N ILE A 31 -10.15 -10.73 -19.07
CA ILE A 31 -10.02 -9.61 -18.11
C ILE A 31 -9.93 -8.24 -18.79
N THR A 32 -9.40 -8.18 -20.01
CA THR A 32 -9.28 -6.94 -20.80
C THR A 32 -10.65 -6.45 -21.29
N GLU A 33 -11.55 -7.38 -21.60
CA GLU A 33 -12.93 -7.08 -22.00
C GLU A 33 -13.71 -6.56 -20.79
N ILE A 34 -13.65 -7.29 -19.67
CA ILE A 34 -14.27 -6.89 -18.40
C ILE A 34 -13.75 -5.51 -17.96
N ALA A 35 -12.44 -5.27 -18.05
CA ALA A 35 -11.87 -3.98 -17.70
C ALA A 35 -12.40 -2.83 -18.57
N ARG A 36 -12.62 -3.08 -19.88
CA ARG A 36 -13.17 -2.10 -20.80
C ARG A 36 -14.62 -1.75 -20.45
N GLU A 37 -15.44 -2.75 -20.13
CA GLU A 37 -16.83 -2.55 -19.69
C GLU A 37 -16.92 -1.76 -18.39
N LEU A 38 -16.03 -2.07 -17.44
CA LEU A 38 -15.96 -1.38 -16.15
C LEU A 38 -15.29 0.01 -16.23
N GLY A 39 -14.75 0.40 -17.40
CA GLY A 39 -14.04 1.67 -17.57
C GLY A 39 -12.72 1.76 -16.80
N VAL A 40 -12.09 0.62 -16.47
CA VAL A 40 -10.83 0.56 -15.73
C VAL A 40 -9.67 0.12 -16.62
N SER A 41 -8.43 0.36 -16.17
CA SER A 41 -7.28 -0.17 -16.89
C SER A 41 -7.19 -1.70 -16.72
N PRO A 42 -6.93 -2.48 -17.79
CA PRO A 42 -6.75 -3.93 -17.68
C PRO A 42 -5.63 -4.34 -16.72
N GLU A 43 -4.55 -3.56 -16.71
CA GLU A 43 -3.43 -3.75 -15.79
C GLU A 43 -3.85 -3.54 -14.33
N GLY A 44 -4.68 -2.53 -14.07
CA GLY A 44 -5.21 -2.25 -12.74
C GLY A 44 -6.10 -3.36 -12.23
N LEU A 45 -7.01 -3.85 -13.09
CA LEU A 45 -7.89 -4.96 -12.75
C LEU A 45 -7.11 -6.26 -12.50
N ARG A 46 -6.11 -6.58 -13.34
CA ARG A 46 -5.17 -7.69 -13.08
C ARG A 46 -4.48 -7.55 -11.73
N GLY A 47 -4.02 -6.34 -11.40
CA GLY A 47 -3.38 -6.04 -10.12
C GLY A 47 -4.31 -6.30 -8.94
N TRP A 48 -5.57 -5.88 -9.02
CA TRP A 48 -6.56 -6.12 -7.97
C TRP A 48 -6.84 -7.62 -7.77
N VAL A 49 -7.04 -8.36 -8.85
CA VAL A 49 -7.26 -9.81 -8.79
C VAL A 49 -6.04 -10.54 -8.23
N LYS A 50 -4.83 -10.15 -8.64
CA LYS A 50 -3.59 -10.71 -8.10
C LYS A 50 -3.47 -10.44 -6.60
N GLN A 51 -3.75 -9.20 -6.17
CA GLN A 51 -3.66 -8.86 -4.76
C GLN A 51 -4.71 -9.60 -3.92
N ALA A 52 -5.93 -9.75 -4.44
CA ALA A 52 -6.97 -10.52 -3.76
C ALA A 52 -6.61 -12.00 -3.58
N LYS A 53 -5.80 -12.59 -4.48
CA LYS A 53 -5.24 -13.94 -4.29
C LYS A 53 -4.17 -13.95 -3.18
N ILE A 54 -3.29 -12.96 -3.17
CA ILE A 54 -2.27 -12.82 -2.11
C ILE A 54 -2.94 -12.66 -0.74
N ASP A 55 -3.98 -11.83 -0.66
CA ASP A 55 -4.75 -11.57 0.56
C ASP A 55 -5.51 -12.83 1.05
N GLN A 56 -5.68 -13.84 0.18
CA GLN A 56 -6.25 -15.15 0.52
C GLN A 56 -5.18 -16.22 0.83
N GLY A 57 -3.89 -15.85 0.85
CA GLY A 57 -2.79 -16.79 1.09
C GLY A 57 -2.34 -17.58 -0.14
N GLU A 58 -2.87 -17.29 -1.33
CA GLU A 58 -2.48 -17.92 -2.60
C GLU A 58 -1.34 -17.16 -3.32
N GLY A 59 -0.64 -16.29 -2.58
CA GLY A 59 0.47 -15.50 -3.10
C GLY A 59 1.76 -16.30 -3.23
N PRO A 60 2.73 -15.83 -4.05
CA PRO A 60 4.08 -16.39 -4.00
C PRO A 60 4.73 -16.11 -2.65
N ALA A 61 5.73 -16.92 -2.28
CA ALA A 61 6.48 -16.73 -1.04
C ALA A 61 7.03 -15.30 -0.90
N GLY A 62 6.81 -14.69 0.26
CA GLY A 62 7.22 -13.31 0.55
C GLY A 62 6.30 -12.23 -0.03
N ALA A 63 5.20 -12.58 -0.70
CA ALA A 63 4.17 -11.60 -1.07
C ALA A 63 3.42 -11.15 0.18
N LEU A 64 3.38 -9.84 0.40
CA LEU A 64 2.64 -9.24 1.50
C LEU A 64 1.18 -9.01 1.12
N THR A 65 0.29 -9.41 2.02
CA THR A 65 -1.11 -9.03 2.01
C THR A 65 -1.28 -7.50 2.05
N SER A 66 -2.48 -7.02 1.74
CA SER A 66 -2.85 -5.62 1.87
C SER A 66 -2.66 -5.11 3.30
N ASP A 67 -3.10 -5.89 4.30
CA ASP A 67 -3.00 -5.54 5.71
C ASP A 67 -1.55 -5.49 6.18
N GLU A 68 -0.72 -6.49 5.84
CA GLU A 68 0.71 -6.49 6.17
C GLU A 68 1.45 -5.32 5.54
N ARG A 69 1.09 -4.93 4.29
CA ARG A 69 1.69 -3.75 3.64
C ARG A 69 1.29 -2.46 4.33
N ASP A 70 0.06 -2.35 4.81
CA ASP A 70 -0.41 -1.17 5.51
C ASP A 70 0.25 -1.05 6.89
N GLU A 71 0.37 -2.16 7.61
CA GLU A 71 1.08 -2.22 8.88
C GLU A 71 2.57 -1.90 8.73
N LEU A 72 3.24 -2.46 7.73
CA LEU A 72 4.63 -2.13 7.43
C LEU A 72 4.83 -0.63 7.16
N ARG A 73 3.88 0.02 6.48
CA ARG A 73 3.93 1.48 6.27
C ARG A 73 3.70 2.24 7.57
N ARG A 74 2.79 1.80 8.43
CA ARG A 74 2.54 2.40 9.75
C ARG A 74 3.80 2.33 10.61
N LEU A 75 4.38 1.14 10.76
CA LEU A 75 5.59 0.91 11.54
C LEU A 75 6.79 1.71 11.03
N ARG A 76 6.96 1.82 9.71
CA ARG A 76 8.04 2.64 9.12
C ARG A 76 7.88 4.13 9.44
N ARG A 77 6.65 4.65 9.49
CA ARG A 77 6.38 6.04 9.88
C ARG A 77 6.65 6.25 11.36
N GLU A 78 6.15 5.35 12.20
CA GLU A 78 6.38 5.40 13.65
C GLU A 78 7.87 5.35 13.98
N LEU A 79 8.62 4.43 13.35
CA LEU A 79 10.07 4.35 13.51
C LEU A 79 10.78 5.64 13.10
N ALA A 80 10.33 6.32 12.04
CA ALA A 80 10.90 7.59 11.62
C ALA A 80 10.67 8.70 12.66
N GLU A 81 9.46 8.78 13.22
CA GLU A 81 9.14 9.75 14.27
C GLU A 81 9.92 9.47 15.57
N VAL A 82 10.02 8.21 15.97
CA VAL A 82 10.80 7.80 17.14
C VAL A 82 12.28 8.15 16.97
N LYS A 83 12.85 7.90 15.79
CA LYS A 83 14.25 8.27 15.49
C LYS A 83 14.46 9.77 15.56
N LYS A 84 13.54 10.56 15.01
CA LYS A 84 13.60 12.03 15.06
C LYS A 84 13.54 12.55 16.50
N ALA A 85 12.65 12.00 17.33
CA ALA A 85 12.55 12.36 18.75
C ALA A 85 13.84 12.01 19.50
N ASN A 86 14.40 10.83 19.24
CA ASN A 86 15.66 10.40 19.83
C ASN A 86 16.82 11.34 19.44
N GLU A 87 16.91 11.76 18.17
CA GLU A 87 17.94 12.70 17.72
C GLU A 87 17.86 14.05 18.44
N ILE A 88 16.65 14.57 18.68
CA ILE A 88 16.45 15.79 19.49
C ILE A 88 16.90 15.54 20.93
N LEU A 89 16.51 14.38 21.48
CA LEU A 89 17.00 13.75 22.71
C LEU A 89 18.48 13.97 22.96
N VAL A 90 19.24 13.34 22.06
CA VAL A 90 20.69 13.27 22.08
C VAL A 90 21.30 14.66 21.93
N LYS A 91 20.76 15.50 21.04
CA LYS A 91 21.25 16.88 20.85
C LYS A 91 21.05 17.74 22.10
N ALA A 92 19.91 17.62 22.77
CA ALA A 92 19.65 18.33 24.03
C ALA A 92 20.59 17.85 25.14
N ALA A 93 20.75 16.54 25.30
CA ALA A 93 21.69 15.97 26.28
C ALA A 93 23.13 16.44 26.04
N ALA A 94 23.58 16.45 24.78
CA ALA A 94 24.91 16.95 24.42
C ALA A 94 25.08 18.45 24.70
N PHE A 95 24.04 19.26 24.45
CA PHE A 95 24.03 20.68 24.79
C PHE A 95 24.18 20.90 26.29
N PHE A 96 23.36 20.24 27.12
CA PHE A 96 23.42 20.39 28.58
C PHE A 96 24.74 19.89 29.17
N ALA A 97 25.28 18.76 28.67
CA ALA A 97 26.57 18.27 29.11
C ALA A 97 27.70 19.29 28.85
N LYS A 98 27.63 20.04 27.75
CA LYS A 98 28.59 21.10 27.44
C LYS A 98 28.46 22.30 28.38
N GLU A 99 27.24 22.69 28.75
CA GLU A 99 26.99 23.83 29.64
C GLU A 99 27.39 23.54 31.10
N ILE A 100 27.30 22.29 31.57
CA ILE A 100 27.65 21.91 32.96
C ILE A 100 29.17 21.85 33.19
N VAL A 101 29.96 21.60 32.14
CA VAL A 101 31.43 21.44 32.23
C VAL A 101 32.17 22.79 32.08
N LYS A 102 31.43 23.90 32.02
CA LYS A 102 31.95 25.26 31.84
C LYS A 102 31.91 26.04 33.16
#